data_AF-A0A529LW90-F1
#
_entry.id   AF-A0A529LW90-F1
#
_cell.length_a   1.000
_cell.length_b   1.000
_cell.length_c   1.000
_cell.angle_alpha   90.00
_cell.angle_beta   90.00
_cell.angle_gamma   90.00
#
_symmetry.space_group_name_H-M   'P 1'
#
loop_
_entity.id
_entity.type
_entity.pdbx_description
1 polymer ?
#
loop_
_entity_poly.entity_id
_entity_poly.type
_entity_poly.pdbx_seq_one_letter_code
_entity_poly.pdbx_strand_id
1 'polypeptide(L)'
;MSDLQQRIEALYRSDVRGSVLLIVCLWVTILFVLLMTWAYIPDSGIKLVVVIAVLIFNTAAILAMLNHYKEDKDFIYGLDIKNADAFRNSKS
;
A
#
# COMPACT_ATOMS: atom_id res chain seq x y z
N MET A 1 4.98 -4.56 29.45
CA MET A 1 5.65 -4.48 28.13
C MET A 1 4.90 -5.26 27.04
N SER A 2 4.24 -6.40 27.34
CA SER A 2 3.47 -7.19 26.36
C SER A 2 2.22 -6.49 25.80
N ASP A 3 1.48 -5.75 26.62
CA ASP A 3 0.19 -5.14 26.23
C ASP A 3 0.35 -4.00 25.21
N LEU A 4 1.41 -3.19 25.35
CA LEU A 4 1.71 -2.09 24.43
C LEU A 4 2.08 -2.62 23.04
N GLN A 5 2.97 -3.63 22.98
CA GLN A 5 3.36 -4.27 21.73
C GLN A 5 2.18 -4.95 21.02
N GLN A 6 1.26 -5.58 21.77
CA GLN A 6 0.03 -6.14 21.21
C GLN A 6 -0.87 -5.08 20.56
N ARG A 7 -1.01 -3.91 21.18
CA ARG A 7 -1.84 -2.83 20.64
C ARG A 7 -1.23 -2.17 19.40
N ILE A 8 0.09 -2.02 19.37
CA ILE A 8 0.84 -1.54 18.21
C ILE A 8 0.66 -2.49 17.03
N GLU A 9 0.81 -3.79 17.27
CA GLU A 9 0.66 -4.81 16.24
C GLU A 9 -0.79 -4.91 15.74
N ALA A 10 -1.79 -4.64 16.58
CA ALA A 10 -3.19 -4.59 16.17
C ALA A 10 -3.48 -3.40 15.25
N LEU A 11 -2.97 -2.21 15.58
CA LEU A 11 -3.11 -1.00 14.76
C LEU A 11 -2.42 -1.16 13.41
N TYR A 12 -1.16 -1.61 13.42
CA TYR A 12 -0.37 -1.87 12.22
C TYR A 12 -1.06 -2.87 11.29
N ARG A 13 -1.61 -3.95 11.84
CA ARG A 13 -2.29 -4.98 11.05
C ARG A 13 -3.62 -4.50 10.47
N SER A 14 -4.27 -3.50 11.08
CA SER A 14 -5.45 -2.86 10.50
C SER A 14 -5.06 -1.94 9.34
N ASP A 15 -3.98 -1.17 9.50
CA ASP A 15 -3.49 -0.27 8.46
C ASP A 15 -2.99 -1.03 7.22
N VAL A 16 -2.27 -2.14 7.43
CA VAL A 16 -1.87 -3.07 6.36
C VAL A 16 -3.10 -3.63 5.63
N ARG A 17 -4.17 -3.98 6.34
CA ARG A 17 -5.42 -4.44 5.71
C ARG A 17 -6.06 -3.35 4.84
N GLY A 18 -6.09 -2.10 5.31
CA GLY A 18 -6.57 -0.96 4.54
C GLY A 18 -5.74 -0.71 3.29
N SER A 19 -4.42 -0.70 3.44
CA SER A 19 -3.48 -0.53 2.32
C SER A 19 -3.62 -1.65 1.28
N VAL A 20 -3.72 -2.91 1.71
CA VAL A 20 -3.96 -4.04 0.81
C VAL A 20 -5.30 -3.89 0.07
N LEU A 21 -6.36 -3.47 0.76
CA LEU A 21 -7.67 -3.25 0.14
C LEU A 21 -7.59 -2.16 -0.95
N LEU A 22 -6.91 -1.05 -0.69
CA LEU A 22 -6.72 0.01 -1.68
C LEU A 22 -5.92 -0.46 -2.89
N ILE A 23 -4.85 -1.22 -2.67
CA ILE A 23 -4.05 -1.82 -3.76
C ILE A 23 -4.91 -2.77 -4.60
N VAL A 24 -5.74 -3.59 -3.97
CA VAL A 24 -6.68 -4.49 -4.69
C VAL A 24 -7.68 -3.68 -5.50
N CYS A 25 -8.30 -2.64 -4.93
CA CYS A 25 -9.22 -1.76 -5.66
C CYS A 25 -8.55 -1.08 -6.87
N LEU A 26 -7.30 -0.63 -6.72
CA LEU A 26 -6.51 -0.07 -7.81
C LEU A 26 -6.33 -1.10 -8.93
N TRP A 27 -5.88 -2.31 -8.59
CA TRP A 27 -5.71 -3.40 -9.56
C TRP A 27 -6.99 -3.76 -10.30
N VAL A 28 -8.11 -3.89 -9.58
CA VAL A 28 -9.42 -4.17 -10.16
C VAL A 28 -9.80 -3.09 -11.17
N THR A 29 -9.59 -1.82 -10.83
CA THR A 29 -9.91 -0.69 -11.71
C THR A 29 -9.06 -0.71 -12.98
N ILE A 30 -7.75 -0.95 -12.85
CA ILE A 30 -6.82 -1.02 -13.98
C ILE A 30 -7.18 -2.18 -14.92
N LEU A 31 -7.40 -3.38 -14.37
CA LEU A 31 -7.77 -4.55 -15.16
C LEU A 31 -9.12 -4.36 -15.84
N PHE A 32 -10.09 -3.76 -15.16
CA PHE A 32 -11.38 -3.43 -15.75
C PHE A 32 -11.24 -2.52 -16.97
N VAL A 33 -10.46 -1.44 -16.86
CA VAL A 33 -10.20 -0.52 -17.98
C VAL A 33 -9.45 -1.23 -19.11
N LEU A 34 -8.48 -2.08 -18.80
CA LEU A 34 -7.74 -2.85 -19.81
C LEU A 34 -8.66 -3.80 -20.59
N LEU A 35 -9.57 -4.48 -19.89
CA LEU A 35 -10.55 -5.37 -20.52
C LEU A 35 -11.54 -4.60 -21.38
N MET A 36 -12.05 -3.46 -20.91
CA MET A 36 -12.99 -2.65 -21.69
C MET A 36 -12.34 -2.01 -22.91
N THR A 37 -11.09 -1.60 -22.81
CA THR A 37 -10.37 -0.98 -23.93
C THR A 37 -9.85 -2.01 -24.95
N TRP A 38 -9.81 -3.31 -24.61
CA TRP A 38 -9.21 -4.36 -25.42
C TRP A 38 -9.78 -4.47 -26.85
N ALA A 39 -11.09 -4.27 -26.99
CA ALA A 39 -11.78 -4.34 -28.29
C ALA A 39 -11.48 -3.14 -29.20
N TYR A 40 -11.03 -2.02 -28.63
CA TYR A 40 -10.76 -0.79 -29.35
C TYR A 40 -9.31 -0.70 -29.86
N ILE A 41 -8.44 -1.63 -29.48
CA ILE A 41 -7.05 -1.66 -29.93
C ILE A 41 -6.96 -2.58 -31.16
N PRO A 42 -6.72 -2.04 -32.37
CA PRO A 42 -6.68 -2.84 -33.59
C PRO A 42 -5.33 -3.56 -33.81
N ASP A 43 -4.23 -3.01 -33.27
CA ASP A 43 -2.88 -3.53 -33.50
C ASP A 43 -2.36 -4.38 -32.33
N SER A 44 -1.81 -5.56 -32.65
CA SER A 44 -1.30 -6.51 -31.66
C SER A 44 -0.01 -6.02 -30.97
N GLY A 45 0.81 -5.20 -31.63
CA GLY A 45 1.99 -4.58 -31.04
C GLY A 45 1.61 -3.56 -29.97
N ILE A 46 0.60 -2.72 -30.25
CA ILE A 46 0.07 -1.76 -29.28
C ILE A 46 -0.51 -2.48 -28.06
N LYS A 47 -1.23 -3.61 -28.24
CA LYS A 47 -1.73 -4.42 -27.12
C LYS A 47 -0.59 -4.89 -26.21
N LEU A 48 0.50 -5.39 -26.80
CA LEU A 48 1.66 -5.86 -26.03
C LEU A 48 2.27 -4.72 -25.22
N VAL A 49 2.49 -3.55 -25.85
CA VAL A 49 3.06 -2.37 -25.18
C VAL A 49 2.17 -1.89 -24.05
N VAL A 50 0.85 -1.82 -24.27
CA VAL A 50 -0.12 -1.40 -23.23
C VAL A 50 -0.09 -2.37 -22.05
N VAL A 51 -0.12 -3.69 -22.30
CA VAL A 51 -0.07 -4.70 -21.22
C VAL A 51 1.23 -4.58 -20.43
N ILE A 52 2.37 -4.49 -21.10
CA ILE A 52 3.68 -4.38 -20.46
C ILE A 52 3.78 -3.08 -19.65
N ALA A 53 3.40 -1.94 -20.25
CA ALA A 53 3.46 -0.64 -19.59
C ALA A 53 2.53 -0.59 -18.37
N VAL A 54 1.29 -1.03 -18.51
CA VAL A 54 0.30 -0.97 -17.43
C VAL A 54 0.67 -1.93 -16.30
N LEU A 55 1.02 -3.19 -16.60
CA LEU A 55 1.28 -4.17 -15.55
C LEU A 55 2.62 -3.94 -14.87
N ILE A 56 3.71 -3.79 -15.64
CA ILE A 56 5.06 -3.72 -15.08
C ILE A 56 5.27 -2.39 -14.37
N PHE A 57 4.88 -1.26 -15.00
CA PHE A 57 5.10 0.05 -14.38
C PHE A 57 4.25 0.21 -13.12
N ASN A 58 2.99 -0.26 -13.13
CA ASN A 58 2.14 -0.16 -11.95
C ASN A 58 2.62 -1.07 -10.82
N THR A 59 3.05 -2.31 -11.14
CA THR A 59 3.67 -3.20 -10.14
C THR A 59 4.95 -2.58 -9.56
N ALA A 60 5.81 -2.01 -10.39
CA ALA A 60 7.05 -1.37 -9.95
C ALA A 60 6.79 -0.15 -9.07
N ALA A 61 5.80 0.68 -9.41
CA ALA A 61 5.40 1.83 -8.60
C ALA A 61 4.84 1.41 -7.23
N ILE A 62 3.98 0.38 -7.18
CA ILE A 62 3.48 -0.18 -5.92
C ILE A 62 4.64 -0.75 -5.10
N LEU A 63 5.58 -1.46 -5.72
CA LEU A 63 6.72 -2.04 -5.02
C LEU A 63 7.65 -0.96 -4.44
N ALA A 64 7.89 0.12 -5.18
CA ALA A 64 8.64 1.27 -4.71
C ALA A 64 7.94 1.95 -3.52
N MET A 65 6.62 2.14 -3.61
CA MET A 65 5.81 2.68 -2.51
C MET A 65 5.90 1.78 -1.26
N LEU A 66 5.77 0.46 -1.42
CA LEU A 66 5.87 -0.49 -0.30
C LEU A 66 7.27 -0.54 0.30
N ASN A 67 8.32 -0.41 -0.51
CA ASN A 67 9.70 -0.41 -0.03
C ASN A 67 9.98 0.85 0.81
N HIS A 68 9.54 2.00 0.32
CA HIS A 68 9.62 3.26 1.07
C HIS A 68 8.79 3.22 2.36
N TYR A 69 7.59 2.63 2.31
CA TYR A 69 6.73 2.46 3.50
C TYR A 69 7.37 1.54 4.56
N LYS A 70 8.21 0.58 4.15
CA LYS A 70 8.99 -0.26 5.09
C LYS A 70 10.14 0.50 5.73
N GLU A 71 10.84 1.35 4.97
CA GLU A 71 11.91 2.20 5.52
C GLU A 71 11.36 3.24 6.52
N ASP A 72 10.19 3.81 6.24
CA ASP A 72 9.60 4.86 7.09
C ASP A 72 8.77 4.32 8.27
N LYS A 73 8.30 3.06 8.20
CA LYS A 73 7.49 2.43 9.26
C LYS A 73 8.18 2.47 10.62
N ASP A 74 9.46 2.11 10.69
CA ASP A 74 10.14 1.92 11.98
C ASP A 74 10.37 3.26 12.69
N PHE A 75 10.51 4.35 11.92
CA PHE A 75 10.60 5.70 12.44
C PHE A 75 9.23 6.27 12.86
N ILE A 76 8.22 6.19 11.99
CA ILE A 76 6.89 6.78 12.23
C ILE A 76 6.21 6.09 13.42
N TYR A 77 6.14 4.75 13.42
CA TYR A 77 5.47 4.03 14.50
C TYR A 77 6.26 4.15 15.82
N GLY A 78 7.60 4.17 15.77
CA GLY A 78 8.43 4.37 16.96
C GLY A 78 8.23 5.74 17.63
N LEU A 79 8.00 6.79 16.84
CA LEU A 79 7.75 8.14 17.34
C LEU A 79 6.34 8.30 17.92
N ASP A 80 5.32 7.75 17.25
CA ASP A 80 3.92 7.81 17.71
C ASP A 80 3.72 7.11 19.05
N ILE A 81 4.38 5.97 19.27
CA ILE A 81 4.32 5.25 20.56
C ILE A 81 4.97 6.07 21.67
N LYS A 82 6.15 6.66 21.41
CA LYS A 82 6.86 7.50 22.38
C LYS A 82 6.05 8.74 22.76
N ASN A 83 5.39 9.37 21.78
CA ASN A 83 4.53 10.52 22.02
C ASN A 83 3.26 10.14 22.78
N ALA A 84 2.63 9.01 22.45
CA ALA A 84 1.46 8.51 23.17
C ALA A 84 1.78 8.16 24.64
N ASP A 85 2.96 7.56 24.90
CA ASP A 85 3.44 7.29 26.26
C ASP A 85 3.80 8.58 27.01
N ALA A 86 4.40 9.57 26.36
CA ALA A 86 4.68 10.88 26.95
C ALA A 86 3.39 11.63 27.35
N PHE A 87 2.34 11.57 26.51
CA PHE A 87 1.02 12.13 26.82
C PHE A 87 0.29 11.41 27.96
N ARG A 88 0.52 10.11 28.13
CA ARG A 88 -0.07 9.33 29.22
C ARG A 88 0.65 9.60 30.54
N ASN A 89 1.97 9.73 30.52
CA ASN A 89 2.77 10.04 31.71
C ASN A 89 2.63 11.51 32.16
N SER A 90 2.26 12.44 31.28
CA SER A 90 1.96 13.83 31.66
C SER A 90 0.57 14.04 32.26
N LYS A 91 -0.30 13.04 32.18
CA LYS A 91 -1.66 13.04 32.76
C LYS A 91 -1.77 12.28 34.09
N SER A 92 -0.68 11.67 34.58
CA SER A 92 -0.58 11.09 35.93
C SER A 92 0.14 12.04 36.87
#